data_AF-A0A4Y7IMN6-F1
#
_entry.id   AF-A0A4Y7IMN6-F1
#
_cell.length_a   1.000
_cell.length_b   1.000
_cell.length_c   1.000
_cell.angle_alpha   90.00
_cell.angle_beta   90.00
_cell.angle_gamma   90.00
#
_symmetry.space_group_name_H-M   'P 1'
#
loop_
_entity.id
_entity.type
_entity.pdbx_description
1 polymer ?
#
loop_
_entity_poly.entity_id
_entity_poly.type
_entity_poly.pdbx_seq_one_letter_code
_entity_poly.pdbx_strand_id
1 'polypeptide(L)'
;MSCFTFFSPLPHDNRTNADVISLDYALFHENPGVVDSGNGLKYSNLVDAQVDDVYAAIKDLKYDDVDIFVTKTGWPSNGDKEEIGANPENSQAYNGGAFNLFRRISFVILYKENRTYRVKI
;
A
#
# COMPACT_ATOMS: atom_id res chain seq x y z
N MET A 1 -3.82 7.93 -17.01
CA MET A 1 -4.25 7.79 -15.60
C MET A 1 -4.00 6.33 -15.23
N SER A 2 -2.84 6.02 -14.67
CA SER A 2 -2.45 4.64 -14.40
C SER A 2 -2.98 4.23 -13.04
N CYS A 3 -3.95 3.32 -13.04
CA CYS A 3 -4.52 2.73 -11.83
C CYS A 3 -3.59 1.61 -11.37
N PHE A 4 -2.76 1.85 -10.37
CA PHE A 4 -1.99 0.79 -9.72
C PHE A 4 -2.86 0.17 -8.62
N THR A 5 -3.26 -1.07 -8.82
CA THR A 5 -3.83 -1.89 -7.75
C THR A 5 -2.66 -2.46 -6.96
N PHE A 6 -2.42 -1.97 -5.75
CA PHE A 6 -1.40 -2.56 -4.87
C PHE A 6 -1.84 -3.98 -4.52
N PHE A 7 -1.02 -4.96 -4.92
CA PHE A 7 -1.26 -6.37 -4.64
C PHE A 7 -0.82 -6.67 -3.21
N SER A 8 -1.82 -6.96 -2.38
CA SER A 8 -1.63 -7.50 -1.04
C SER A 8 -1.48 -9.02 -1.13
N PRO A 9 -0.43 -9.62 -0.54
CA PRO A 9 -0.27 -11.06 -0.51
C PRO A 9 -1.28 -11.69 0.46
N LEU A 10 -2.06 -12.67 -0.01
CA LEU A 10 -2.98 -13.43 0.83
C LEU A 10 -2.32 -14.77 1.20
N PRO A 11 -2.23 -15.14 2.50
CA PRO A 11 -1.73 -16.45 2.92
C PRO A 11 -2.48 -17.56 2.18
N HIS A 12 -1.72 -18.43 1.48
CA HIS A 12 -2.16 -19.54 0.61
C HIS A 12 -2.73 -19.21 -0.79
N ASP A 13 -2.76 -17.95 -1.23
CA ASP A 13 -2.96 -17.67 -2.66
C ASP A 13 -1.64 -17.92 -3.41
N ASN A 14 -1.57 -19.03 -4.14
CA ASN A 14 -0.42 -19.42 -4.97
C ASN A 14 -0.10 -18.42 -6.11
N ARG A 15 -0.95 -17.41 -6.31
CA ARG A 15 -0.73 -16.30 -7.25
C ARG A 15 -0.01 -15.12 -6.62
N THR A 16 0.28 -15.16 -5.31
CA THR A 16 0.93 -14.07 -4.58
C THR A 16 2.20 -14.52 -3.87
N ASN A 17 3.07 -13.57 -3.54
CA ASN A 17 4.31 -13.81 -2.79
C ASN A 17 4.05 -14.03 -1.28
N ALA A 18 2.95 -14.70 -0.92
CA ALA A 18 2.52 -14.91 0.46
C ALA A 18 3.53 -15.72 1.29
N ASP A 19 4.37 -16.52 0.64
CA ASP A 19 5.44 -17.28 1.30
C ASP A 19 6.67 -16.40 1.61
N VAL A 20 6.79 -15.22 0.99
CA VAL A 20 7.95 -14.33 1.09
C VAL A 20 7.61 -13.07 1.88
N ILE A 21 6.38 -12.59 1.76
CA ILE A 21 5.90 -11.38 2.41
C ILE A 21 5.05 -11.76 3.62
N SER A 22 5.52 -11.40 4.81
CA SER A 22 4.75 -11.60 6.04
C SER A 22 3.43 -10.85 6.02
N LEU A 23 2.37 -11.51 6.49
CA LEU A 23 1.07 -10.90 6.68
C LEU A 23 1.14 -9.68 7.61
N ASP A 24 1.96 -9.73 8.66
CA ASP A 24 2.12 -8.61 9.60
C ASP A 24 2.70 -7.36 8.93
N TYR A 25 3.63 -7.57 7.98
CA TYR A 25 4.21 -6.49 7.18
C TYR A 25 3.18 -5.88 6.23
N ALA A 26 2.26 -6.68 5.70
CA ALA A 26 1.20 -6.20 4.83
C ALA A 26 0.08 -5.48 5.62
N LEU A 27 -0.20 -5.88 6.86
CA LEU A 27 -1.29 -5.39 7.70
C LEU A 27 -0.92 -4.25 8.66
N PHE A 28 0.28 -3.67 8.55
CA PHE A 28 0.79 -2.63 9.45
C PHE A 28 0.93 -3.08 10.92
N HIS A 29 1.05 -4.39 11.16
CA HIS A 29 1.36 -4.92 12.49
C HIS A 29 2.85 -4.75 12.81
N GLU A 30 3.21 -4.97 14.08
CA GLU A 30 4.61 -4.98 14.49
C GLU A 30 5.35 -6.13 13.78
N ASN A 31 6.47 -5.80 13.13
CA ASN A 31 7.26 -6.74 12.36
C ASN A 31 8.72 -6.26 12.32
N PRO A 32 9.68 -7.13 11.99
CA PRO A 32 11.10 -6.75 11.94
C PRO A 32 11.41 -5.67 10.90
N GLY A 33 10.49 -5.37 9.97
CA GLY A 33 10.68 -4.50 8.82
C GLY A 33 11.55 -5.14 7.74
N VAL A 34 11.52 -4.54 6.55
CA VAL A 34 12.34 -4.94 5.41
C VAL A 34 13.27 -3.77 5.08
N VAL A 35 14.56 -4.05 4.97
CA VAL A 35 15.56 -3.07 4.53
C VAL A 35 15.73 -3.20 3.03
N ASP A 36 15.50 -2.11 2.29
CA ASP A 36 15.77 -2.10 0.86
C ASP A 36 17.29 -2.08 0.61
N SER A 37 17.75 -3.01 -0.22
CA SER A 37 19.14 -3.11 -0.67
C SER A 37 19.57 -1.97 -1.60
N GLY A 38 18.62 -1.30 -2.27
CA GLY A 38 18.89 -0.22 -3.21
C GLY A 38 19.23 1.10 -2.53
N ASN A 39 18.46 1.49 -1.50
CA ASN A 39 18.60 2.78 -0.82
C ASN A 39 18.97 2.69 0.69
N GLY A 40 18.92 1.49 1.28
CA GLY A 40 19.21 1.27 2.71
C GLY A 40 18.10 1.71 3.67
N LEU A 41 16.95 2.16 3.16
CA LEU A 41 15.79 2.53 3.97
C LEU A 41 15.10 1.28 4.50
N LYS A 42 14.59 1.40 5.73
CA LYS A 42 13.86 0.34 6.41
C LYS A 42 12.37 0.67 6.40
N TYR A 43 11.59 -0.16 5.70
CA TYR A 43 10.14 -0.06 5.68
C TYR A 43 9.56 -1.01 6.71
N SER A 44 8.59 -0.52 7.49
CA SER A 44 7.86 -1.33 8.47
C SER A 44 6.50 -1.80 7.94
N ASN A 45 6.13 -1.41 6.72
CA ASN A 45 4.91 -1.87 6.07
C ASN A 45 5.10 -1.97 4.55
N LEU A 46 4.32 -2.84 3.91
CA LEU A 46 4.43 -3.12 2.47
C LEU A 46 4.04 -1.92 1.60
N VAL A 47 3.00 -1.18 1.96
CA VAL A 47 2.48 -0.08 1.13
C VAL A 47 3.50 1.02 0.97
N ASP A 48 4.20 1.38 2.04
CA ASP A 48 5.25 2.40 2.04
C ASP A 48 6.42 2.01 1.12
N ALA A 49 6.86 0.75 1.19
CA ALA A 49 7.88 0.22 0.29
C ALA A 49 7.43 0.29 -1.18
N GLN A 50 6.20 -0.16 -1.48
CA GLN A 50 5.71 -0.18 -2.85
C GLN A 50 5.47 1.23 -3.42
N VAL A 51 5.13 2.22 -2.59
CA VAL A 51 5.00 3.63 -3.02
C VAL A 51 6.38 4.22 -3.34
N ASP A 52 7.39 3.93 -2.53
CA ASP A 52 8.75 4.39 -2.79
C ASP A 52 9.37 3.72 -4.02
N ASP A 53 9.09 2.44 -4.26
CA ASP A 53 9.51 1.74 -5.49
C ASP A 53 8.99 2.45 -6.75
N VAL A 54 7.73 2.90 -6.74
CA VAL A 54 7.15 3.66 -7.86
C VAL A 54 7.83 5.03 -7.99
N TYR A 55 8.14 5.69 -6.88
CA TYR A 55 8.86 6.97 -6.89
C TYR A 55 10.28 6.80 -7.45
N ALA A 56 10.99 5.76 -7.04
CA ALA A 56 12.32 5.40 -7.56
C ALA A 56 12.28 5.12 -9.07
N ALA A 57 11.30 4.34 -9.54
CA ALA A 57 11.14 4.04 -10.97
C ALA A 57 10.87 5.30 -11.82
N ILE A 58 10.03 6.21 -11.34
CA ILE A 58 9.72 7.47 -12.02
C ILE A 58 10.97 8.37 -12.09
N LYS A 59 11.75 8.44 -11.00
CA LYS A 59 13.01 9.17 -10.95
C LYS A 59 14.07 8.59 -11.89
N ASP A 60 14.14 7.27 -12.02
CA ASP A 60 15.03 6.60 -12.96
C ASP A 60 14.71 6.94 -14.42
N LEU A 61 13.42 7.11 -14.72
CA LEU A 61 12.93 7.59 -16.02
C LEU A 61 13.14 9.10 -16.26
N LYS A 62 13.78 9.82 -15.32
CA LYS A 62 14.06 11.27 -15.39
C LYS A 62 12.81 12.15 -15.41
N TYR A 63 11.74 11.68 -14.80
CA TYR A 63 10.53 12.48 -14.58
C TYR A 63 10.51 12.98 -13.14
N ASP A 64 11.13 14.12 -12.90
CA ASP A 64 11.29 14.66 -11.54
C ASP A 64 10.10 15.52 -11.08
N ASP A 65 9.15 15.80 -11.96
CA ASP A 65 8.02 16.73 -11.77
C ASP A 65 6.64 16.06 -11.79
N VAL A 66 6.59 14.74 -11.59
CA VAL A 66 5.33 13.97 -11.63
C VAL A 66 4.79 13.72 -10.23
N ASP A 67 3.57 14.18 -9.98
CA ASP A 67 2.82 13.87 -8.76
C ASP A 67 2.30 12.42 -8.79
N ILE A 68 2.54 11.69 -7.70
CA ILE A 68 2.05 10.32 -7.50
C ILE A 68 0.81 10.36 -6.60
N PHE A 69 -0.26 9.70 -7.04
CA PHE A 69 -1.50 9.56 -6.28
C PHE A 69 -1.85 8.09 -6.08
N VAL A 70 -2.02 7.68 -4.82
CA VAL A 70 -2.64 6.40 -4.50
C VAL A 70 -4.15 6.54 -4.64
N THR A 71 -4.71 5.99 -5.72
CA THR A 71 -6.14 6.14 -6.02
C THR A 71 -7.00 5.05 -5.39
N LYS A 72 -6.43 3.86 -5.19
CA LYS A 72 -7.12 2.70 -4.61
C LYS A 72 -6.14 1.86 -3.83
N THR A 73 -6.51 1.57 -2.60
CA THR A 73 -5.88 0.53 -1.81
C THR A 73 -6.90 -0.04 -0.83
N GLY A 74 -6.72 -1.29 -0.40
CA GLY A 74 -7.63 -1.95 0.53
C GLY A 74 -7.25 -3.40 0.75
N TRP A 75 -7.96 -4.03 1.67
CA TRP A 75 -7.78 -5.44 1.99
C TRP A 75 -9.13 -6.17 2.03
N PRO A 76 -9.24 -7.36 1.43
CA PRO A 76 -10.51 -8.06 1.34
C PRO A 76 -11.03 -8.45 2.73
N SER A 77 -12.31 -8.17 2.98
CA SER A 77 -12.99 -8.52 4.23
C SER A 77 -13.62 -9.92 4.20
N ASN A 78 -13.64 -10.56 3.04
CA ASN A 78 -14.14 -11.92 2.85
C ASN A 78 -13.39 -12.54 1.67
N GLY A 79 -13.06 -13.82 1.77
CA GLY A 79 -12.39 -14.59 0.74
C GLY A 79 -12.81 -16.07 0.78
N ASP A 80 -12.24 -16.86 -0.12
CA ASP A 80 -12.47 -18.30 -0.16
C ASP A 80 -11.80 -19.00 1.05
N LYS A 81 -12.13 -20.28 1.27
CA LYS A 81 -11.60 -21.07 2.41
C LYS A 81 -10.07 -21.15 2.45
N GLU A 82 -9.43 -20.97 1.30
CA GLU A 82 -7.99 -20.99 1.14
C GLU A 82 -7.38 -19.59 1.36
N GLU A 83 -8.16 -18.51 1.38
CA GLU A 83 -7.68 -17.14 1.55
C GLU A 83 -7.78 -16.70 3.01
N ILE A 84 -7.00 -17.32 3.89
CA ILE A 84 -7.10 -17.13 5.35
C ILE A 84 -6.87 -15.66 5.77
N GLY A 85 -6.10 -14.91 4.98
CA GLY A 85 -5.87 -13.48 5.20
C GLY A 85 -7.08 -12.59 4.91
N ALA A 86 -8.07 -13.06 4.14
CA ALA A 86 -9.22 -12.27 3.69
C ALA A 86 -10.38 -12.34 4.70
N ASN A 87 -10.27 -11.54 5.77
CA ASN A 87 -11.26 -11.48 6.83
C ASN A 87 -11.49 -10.03 7.31
N PRO A 88 -12.59 -9.75 8.03
CA PRO A 88 -12.94 -8.39 8.43
C PRO A 88 -11.91 -7.74 9.36
N GLU A 89 -11.24 -8.52 10.20
CA GLU A 89 -10.28 -8.06 11.19
C GLU A 89 -9.00 -7.54 10.50
N ASN A 90 -8.46 -8.33 9.56
CA ASN A 90 -7.33 -7.93 8.72
C ASN A 90 -7.69 -6.74 7.82
N SER A 91 -8.92 -6.71 7.29
CA SER A 91 -9.40 -5.58 6.49
C SER A 91 -9.43 -4.27 7.30
N GLN A 92 -9.86 -4.35 8.56
CA GLN A 92 -9.85 -3.22 9.48
C GLN A 92 -8.43 -2.77 9.82
N ALA A 93 -7.53 -3.71 10.16
CA ALA A 93 -6.13 -3.42 10.47
C ALA A 93 -5.44 -2.70 9.30
N TYR A 94 -5.59 -3.26 8.09
CA TYR A 94 -5.03 -2.67 6.87
C TYR A 94 -5.57 -1.27 6.61
N ASN A 95 -6.89 -1.10 6.60
CA ASN A 95 -7.50 0.20 6.29
C ASN A 95 -7.12 1.26 7.33
N GLY A 96 -7.03 0.89 8.61
CA GLY A 96 -6.57 1.78 9.68
C GLY A 96 -5.09 2.17 9.53
N GLY A 97 -4.22 1.19 9.26
CA GLY A 97 -2.80 1.41 9.03
C GLY A 97 -2.53 2.30 7.81
N ALA A 98 -3.18 2.00 6.68
CA ALA A 98 -3.08 2.77 5.45
C ALA A 98 -3.58 4.21 5.65
N PHE A 99 -4.71 4.40 6.33
CA PHE A 99 -5.21 5.74 6.67
C PHE A 99 -4.19 6.53 7.50
N ASN A 100 -3.58 5.91 8.51
CA ASN A 100 -2.57 6.55 9.34
C ASN A 100 -1.30 6.90 8.54
N LEU A 101 -0.87 6.02 7.63
CA LEU A 101 0.25 6.28 6.73
C LEU A 101 -0.03 7.51 5.85
N PHE A 102 -1.17 7.52 5.14
CA PHE A 102 -1.52 8.60 4.22
C PHE A 102 -1.90 9.91 4.90
N ARG A 103 -2.20 9.89 6.20
CA ARG A 103 -2.33 11.12 6.99
C ARG A 103 -0.98 11.76 7.33
N ARG A 104 0.07 10.95 7.47
CA ARG A 104 1.40 11.40 7.90
C ARG A 104 2.21 11.90 6.72
N ILE A 105 2.11 11.18 5.61
CA ILE A 105 2.69 11.60 4.35
C ILE A 105 1.63 12.51 3.74
N SER A 106 1.92 13.81 3.58
CA SER A 106 0.95 14.82 3.09
C SER A 106 0.46 14.50 1.67
N PHE A 107 -0.39 13.49 1.54
CA PHE A 107 -1.07 13.13 0.32
C PHE A 107 -2.44 13.80 0.37
N VAL A 108 -2.63 14.76 -0.54
CA VAL A 108 -3.92 15.41 -0.70
C VAL A 108 -4.92 14.35 -1.15
N ILE A 109 -5.79 13.92 -0.23
CA ILE A 109 -6.89 13.02 -0.57
C ILE A 109 -7.87 13.80 -1.43
N LEU A 110 -7.79 13.62 -2.74
CA LEU A 110 -8.72 14.20 -3.69
C LEU A 110 -9.96 13.31 -3.79
N TYR A 111 -10.96 13.58 -2.96
CA TYR A 111 -12.30 13.05 -3.18
C TYR A 111 -12.89 13.71 -4.44
N LYS A 112 -13.25 12.89 -5.44
CA LYS A 112 -13.90 13.34 -6.67
C LYS A 112 -15.40 13.47 -6.44
N GLU A 113 -15.86 14.64 -6.03
CA GLU A 113 -17.26 15.03 -6.13
C GLU A 113 -17.39 16.14 -7.19
N ASN A 114 -17.91 15.79 -8.36
CA ASN A 114 -18.40 16.74 -9.36
C ASN A 114 -17.43 17.82 -9.91
N ARG A 115 -16.23 17.39 -10.35
CA ARG A 115 -15.29 18.20 -11.16
C ARG A 115 -14.69 19.43 -10.46
N THR A 116 -14.52 19.40 -9.15
CA THR A 116 -13.68 20.39 -8.44
C THR A 116 -12.90 19.72 -7.33
N TYR A 117 -11.58 19.82 -7.38
CA TYR A 117 -10.68 19.33 -6.34
C TYR A 117 -10.71 20.31 -5.16
N ARG A 118 -11.13 19.86 -3.97
CA ARG A 118 -11.02 20.65 -2.74
C ARG A 118 -10.14 19.92 -1.74
N VAL A 119 -9.10 20.61 -1.27
CA VAL A 119 -8.29 20.22 -0.12
C VAL A 119 -9.11 20.48 1.13
N LYS A 120 -9.33 19.47 1.97
CA LYS A 120 -9.79 19.65 3.35
C LYS A 120 -8.69 19.18 4.29
N ILE A 121 -8.15 20.16 5.03
CA ILE A 121 -7.30 19.95 6.21
C ILE A 121 -8.19 19.50 7.36
#